data_AF-A0A350UQH5-F1
#
_entry.id   AF-A0A350UQH5-F1
#
_cell.length_a   1.000
_cell.length_b   1.000
_cell.length_c   1.000
_cell.angle_alpha   90.00
_cell.angle_beta   90.00
_cell.angle_gamma   90.00
#
_symmetry.space_group_name_H-M   'P 1'
#
loop_
_entity.id
_entity.type
_entity.pdbx_description
1 polymer ?
#
loop_
_entity_poly.entity_id
_entity_poly.type
_entity_poly.pdbx_seq_one_letter_code
_entity_poly.pdbx_strand_id
1 'polypeptide(L)' 'MKGSEFLRRLQRIARRRQLPFQFEAALGKGSHGRVWLADRSTTMKDLKNELGPGLLRALCRDLGIDPKEL' A
#
# COMPACT_ATOMS: atom_id res chain seq x y z
N MET A 1 -4.16 11.84 -0.16
CA MET A 1 -4.55 10.45 -0.50
C MET A 1 -4.64 9.65 0.79
N LYS A 2 -5.75 8.96 1.01
CA LYS A 2 -5.93 8.11 2.21
C LYS A 2 -5.24 6.75 2.01
N GLY A 3 -4.89 6.07 3.11
CA GLY A 3 -4.30 4.73 3.01
C GLY A 3 -5.21 3.71 2.31
N SER A 4 -6.53 3.80 2.53
CA SER A 4 -7.51 2.98 1.80
C SER A 4 -7.52 3.25 0.29
N GLU A 5 -7.30 4.49 -0.12
CA GLU A 5 -7.19 4.85 -1.53
C GLU A 5 -5.90 4.30 -2.12
N PHE A 6 -4.77 4.45 -1.43
CA PHE A 6 -3.49 3.85 -1.81
C PHE A 6 -3.61 2.35 -2.06
N LEU A 7 -4.25 1.59 -1.16
CA LEU A 7 -4.48 0.15 -1.34
C LEU A 7 -5.30 -0.16 -2.60
N ARG A 8 -6.35 0.61 -2.88
CA ARG A 8 -7.16 0.43 -4.10
C ARG A 8 -6.35 0.67 -5.37
N ARG A 9 -5.52 1.71 -5.39
CA ARG A 9 -4.66 2.03 -6.54
C ARG A 9 -3.57 0.98 -6.71
N LEU A 10 -2.96 0.56 -5.61
CA LEU A 10 -1.98 -0.53 -5.56
C LEU A 10 -2.54 -1.84 -6.11
N GLN A 11 -3.75 -2.24 -5.70
CA GLN A 11 -4.43 -3.43 -6.21
C GLN A 11 -4.67 -3.35 -7.73
N ARG A 12 -5.01 -2.15 -8.25
CA ARG A 12 -5.19 -1.93 -9.69
C ARG A 12 -3.87 -2.07 -10.45
N ILE A 13 -2.77 -1.53 -9.92
CA ILE A 13 -1.43 -1.69 -10.50
C ILE A 13 -1.03 -3.16 -10.52
N ALA A 14 -1.21 -3.87 -9.39
CA ALA A 14 -0.93 -5.29 -9.28
C ALA A 14 -1.69 -6.09 -10.34
N ARG A 15 -3.00 -5.83 -10.50
CA ARG A 15 -3.83 -6.47 -11.52
C ARG A 15 -3.36 -6.17 -12.95
N ARG A 16 -2.99 -4.92 -13.25
CA ARG A 16 -2.48 -4.53 -14.57
C ARG A 16 -1.15 -5.21 -14.90
N ARG A 17 -0.29 -5.37 -13.90
CA ARG A 17 1.04 -5.99 -14.02
C ARG A 17 1.04 -7.50 -13.78
N GLN A 18 -0.13 -8.09 -13.54
CA GLN A 18 -0.29 -9.51 -13.17
C GLN A 18 0.60 -9.92 -11.97
N LEU A 19 0.79 -9.01 -11.02
CA LEU A 19 1.57 -9.26 -9.82
C LEU A 19 0.70 -9.81 -8.69
N PRO A 20 1.23 -10.70 -7.83
CA PRO A 20 0.57 -11.11 -6.60
C PRO A 20 0.35 -9.89 -5.71
N PHE A 21 -0.85 -9.75 -5.15
CA PHE A 21 -1.19 -8.72 -4.19
C PHE A 21 -1.89 -9.35 -3.00
N GLN A 22 -1.39 -9.07 -1.80
CA GLN A 22 -1.98 -9.55 -0.55
C GLN A 22 -1.96 -8.44 0.48
N PHE A 23 -3.08 -8.26 1.18
CA PHE A 23 -3.18 -7.34 2.30
C PHE A 23 -3.57 -8.11 3.55
N GLU A 24 -2.68 -8.11 4.52
CA GLU A 24 -2.89 -8.71 5.83
C GLU A 24 -3.25 -7.61 6.83
N ALA A 25 -4.53 -7.50 7.16
CA ALA A 25 -4.97 -6.61 8.22
C ALA A 25 -4.50 -7.15 9.57
N ALA A 26 -3.88 -6.30 10.40
CA ALA A 26 -3.58 -6.67 11.78
C ALA A 26 -4.89 -6.78 12.56
N LEU A 27 -5.07 -7.87 13.32
CA LEU A 27 -6.21 -8.07 14.22
C LEU A 27 -6.08 -7.10 15.42
N GLY A 28 -6.62 -5.88 15.28
CA GLY A 28 -6.60 -4.85 16.32
C GLY A 28 -7.46 -3.63 15.97
N LYS A 29 -7.65 -2.72 16.94
CA LYS A 29 -8.51 -1.52 16.80
C LYS A 29 -7.98 -0.46 15.81
N GLY A 30 -6.76 -0.63 15.30
CA GLY A 30 -6.14 0.27 14.31
C GLY A 30 -6.21 -0.33 12.92
N SER A 31 -6.41 0.51 11.90
CA SER A 31 -6.36 0.08 10.50
C SER A 31 -4.91 -0.04 10.03
N HIS A 32 -4.14 -0.86 10.73
CA HIS A 32 -2.78 -1.25 10.36
C HIS A 32 -2.83 -2.57 9.62
N GLY A 33 -1.91 -2.75 8.68
CA GLY A 33 -1.77 -4.02 8.01
C GLY A 33 -0.50 -4.06 7.20
N ARG A 34 -0.08 -5.27 6.85
CA ARG A 34 1.03 -5.47 5.93
C ARG A 34 0.48 -5.65 4.54
N VAL A 35 1.08 -4.94 3.58
CA VAL A 35 0.75 -5.14 2.17
C VAL A 35 1.95 -5.76 1.48
N TRP A 36 1.65 -6.78 0.68
CA TRP A 36 2.58 -7.52 -0.14
C TRP A 36 2.26 -7.25 -1.61
N LEU A 37 3.29 -6.96 -2.38
CA LEU A 37 3.24 -6.84 -3.82
C LEU A 37 4.40 -7.64 -4.40
N ALA A 38 4.11 -8.73 -5.09
CA ALA A 38 5.11 -9.68 -5.56
C ALA A 38 6.05 -10.15 -4.42
N ASP A 39 7.34 -9.85 -4.52
CA ASP A 39 8.40 -10.18 -3.57
C ASP A 39 8.62 -9.10 -2.50
N ARG A 40 7.91 -7.96 -2.60
CA ARG A 40 8.08 -6.80 -1.72
C ARG A 40 6.93 -6.66 -0.73
N SER A 41 7.23 -6.13 0.44
CA SER A 41 6.19 -5.79 1.42
C SER A 41 6.51 -4.51 2.17
N THR A 42 5.45 -3.84 2.62
CA THR A 42 5.57 -2.69 3.52
C THR A 42 4.45 -2.71 4.56
N THR A 43 4.72 -2.12 5.71
CA THR A 43 3.75 -2.01 6.80
C THR A 43 3.00 -0.70 6.66
N MET A 44 1.70 -0.80 6.40
CA MET A 44 0.81 0.35 6.37
C MET A 44 0.25 0.62 7.76
N LYS A 45 0.39 1.86 8.20
CA LYS A 45 -0.31 2.38 9.38
C LYS A 45 -1.45 3.29 8.97
N ASP A 46 -2.52 3.24 9.76
CA ASP A 46 -3.62 4.21 9.73
C ASP A 46 -4.29 4.36 8.35
N LEU A 47 -4.85 3.28 7.79
CA LEU A 47 -5.56 3.30 6.49
C LEU A 47 -6.70 4.32 6.39
N LYS A 48 -7.22 4.79 7.52
CA LYS A 48 -8.29 5.79 7.60
C LYS A 48 -7.78 7.22 7.44
N ASN A 49 -6.51 7.46 7.75
CA ASN A 49 -5.89 8.78 7.72
C ASN A 49 -5.26 9.08 6.37
N GLU A 50 -4.97 10.36 6.15
CA GLU A 50 -4.19 10.79 4.99
C GLU A 50 -2.73 10.37 5.10
N LEU A 51 -2.19 9.86 4.00
CA LEU A 51 -0.78 9.58 3.87
C LEU A 51 -0.06 10.90 3.55
N GLY A 52 0.82 11.32 4.46
CA GLY A 52 1.75 12.40 4.17
C GLY A 52 2.65 12.06 2.98
N PRO A 53 3.12 13.06 2.20
CA PRO A 53 3.88 12.84 0.97
C PRO A 53 5.18 12.06 1.19
N GLY A 54 5.85 12.24 2.35
CA GLY A 54 7.04 11.48 2.71
C GLY A 54 6.73 9.99 2.96
N LEU A 55 5.64 9.70 3.69
CA LEU A 55 5.19 8.34 3.93
C LEU A 55 4.77 7.65 2.64
N LEU A 56 4.04 8.36 1.77
CA LEU A 56 3.66 7.84 0.46
C LEU A 56 4.89 7.41 -0.35
N ARG A 57 5.90 8.29 -0.46
CA ARG A 57 7.14 7.98 -1.19
C ARG A 57 7.88 6.80 -0.59
N ALA A 58 7.90 6.67 0.74
CA ALA A 58 8.50 5.53 1.42
C ALA A 58 7.77 4.22 1.06
N LEU A 59 6.43 4.19 1.16
CA LEU A 59 5.62 3.02 0.80
C LEU A 59 5.83 2.61 -0.67
N CYS A 60 5.85 3.58 -1.59
CA CYS A 60 6.13 3.34 -3.00
C CYS A 60 7.52 2.74 -3.20
N ARG A 61 8.55 3.27 -2.53
CA ARG A 61 9.93 2.78 -2.61
C ARG A 61 10.03 1.34 -2.11
N ASP A 62 9.43 1.04 -0.96
CA ASP A 62 9.43 -0.30 -0.37
C ASP A 62 8.75 -1.31 -1.31
N LEU A 63 7.65 -0.93 -1.95
CA LEU A 63 6.89 -1.77 -2.88
C LEU A 63 7.43 -1.75 -4.31
N GLY A 64 8.43 -0.91 -4.63
CA GLY A 64 8.99 -0.81 -5.98
C GLY A 64 8.04 -0.19 -7.01
N ILE A 65 7.18 0.74 -6.60
CA ILE A 65 6.24 1.43 -7.46
C ILE A 65 6.66 2.88 -7.64
N ASP A 66 6.51 3.42 -8.84
CA ASP A 66 6.66 4.85 -9.06
C ASP A 66 5.43 5.59 -8.50
N PRO A 67 5.58 6.58 -7.60
CA PRO A 67 4.48 7.42 -7.13
C PRO A 67 3.61 8.02 -8.24
N LYS A 68 4.14 8.18 -9.46
CA LYS A 68 3.40 8.67 -10.63
C LYS A 68 2.39 7.66 -11.19
N GLU A 69 2.52 6.38 -10.85
CA GLU A 69 1.62 5.32 -11.30
C GLU A 69 0.43 5.09 -10.36
N LEU A 70 0.49 5.68 -9.16
CA LEU A 70 -0.62 5.69 -8.21
C LEU A 70 -1.65 6.73 -8.61
#